data_AF-A0A965ZCW2-F1
#
_entry.id   AF-A0A965ZCW2-F1
#
_cell.length_a   1.000
_cell.length_b   1.000
_cell.length_c   1.000
_cell.angle_alpha   90.00
_cell.angle_beta   90.00
_cell.angle_gamma   90.00
#
_symmetry.space_group_name_H-M   'P 1'
#
loop_
_entity.id
_entity.type
_entity.pdbx_description
1 polymer ?
#
loop_
_entity_poly.entity_id
_entity_poly.type
_entity_poly.pdbx_seq_one_letter_code
_entity_poly.pdbx_strand_id
1 'polypeptide(L)'
;MNKNPVMKRNLISTLILFPFFIYGQTVSQADARMVAQHFFDSRKSAPNELKKPLQFAAVTTMFSESTPLYHTLLLKPKGFIVIAATQNVIPVLAYSYQGNHAGQEVPQSFQFWMNMYSEMIMEALKKQLPPTSEITEQWNQLLTGIIWKEKHIRSTGPLLTSTWNQNRYYNYLCPEDPAGPDGKCYAGCVASAMGQLMFYYRWPITGTGSYSYVHPEYGTLSADYENTTYAWDAMEDHLSNPNLAVAELLYHA
;
A
#
# COMPACT_ATOMS: atom_id res chain seq x y z
N MET A 1 -75.03 -50.43 17.19
CA MET A 1 -74.05 -49.45 17.70
C MET A 1 -72.75 -49.64 16.93
N ASN A 2 -72.50 -48.82 15.92
CA ASN A 2 -71.30 -48.88 15.09
C ASN A 2 -70.37 -47.74 15.51
N LYS A 3 -69.20 -48.05 16.09
CA LYS A 3 -68.20 -47.03 16.46
C LYS A 3 -67.08 -47.06 15.42
N ASN A 4 -67.05 -46.06 14.55
CA ASN A 4 -65.91 -45.82 13.65
C ASN A 4 -64.71 -45.29 14.45
N PRO A 5 -63.47 -45.73 14.17
CA PRO A 5 -62.29 -45.17 14.81
C PRO A 5 -61.93 -43.83 14.15
N VAL A 6 -61.73 -42.81 14.99
CA VAL A 6 -61.24 -41.48 14.58
C VAL A 6 -59.73 -41.58 14.34
N MET A 7 -59.32 -41.37 13.09
CA MET A 7 -57.91 -41.34 12.70
C MET A 7 -57.30 -39.98 13.05
N LYS A 8 -56.47 -39.92 14.11
CA LYS A 8 -55.73 -38.69 14.49
C LYS A 8 -54.62 -38.44 13.47
N ARG A 9 -54.75 -37.36 12.69
CA ARG A 9 -53.77 -36.93 11.70
C ARG A 9 -52.70 -36.09 12.40
N ASN A 10 -51.57 -36.69 12.75
CA ASN A 10 -50.43 -35.96 13.32
C ASN A 10 -49.79 -35.10 12.21
N LEU A 11 -49.88 -33.78 12.35
CA LEU A 11 -49.28 -32.82 11.44
C LEU A 11 -47.79 -32.67 11.80
N ILE A 12 -46.91 -33.39 11.11
CA ILE A 12 -45.46 -33.25 11.27
C ILE A 12 -45.06 -31.96 10.55
N SER A 13 -44.81 -30.89 11.31
CA SER A 13 -44.30 -29.63 10.78
C SER A 13 -42.79 -29.75 10.62
N THR A 14 -42.32 -29.94 9.39
CA THR A 14 -40.88 -30.01 9.08
C THR A 14 -40.32 -28.59 9.11
N LEU A 15 -39.60 -28.24 10.18
CA LEU A 15 -38.88 -26.98 10.29
C LEU A 15 -37.67 -27.01 9.34
N ILE A 16 -37.81 -26.39 8.15
CA ILE A 16 -36.70 -26.22 7.21
C ILE A 16 -35.78 -25.14 7.77
N LEU A 17 -34.74 -25.55 8.50
CA LEU A 17 -33.60 -24.71 8.85
C LEU A 17 -32.84 -24.41 7.56
N PHE A 18 -33.11 -23.25 6.95
CA PHE A 18 -32.19 -22.68 5.97
C PHE A 18 -30.88 -22.37 6.70
N PRO A 19 -29.74 -22.98 6.35
CA PRO A 19 -28.46 -22.52 6.86
C PRO A 19 -28.28 -21.10 6.34
N PHE A 20 -28.36 -20.12 7.24
CA PHE A 20 -27.82 -18.79 6.98
C PHE A 20 -26.31 -18.98 6.89
N PHE A 21 -25.83 -19.25 5.68
CA PHE A 21 -24.43 -19.04 5.39
C PHE A 21 -24.21 -17.54 5.48
N ILE A 22 -23.67 -17.09 6.61
CA ILE A 22 -23.02 -15.79 6.74
C ILE A 22 -21.74 -15.91 5.91
N TYR A 23 -21.87 -15.87 4.59
CA TYR A 23 -20.74 -15.55 3.75
C TYR A 23 -20.39 -14.11 4.10
N GLY A 24 -19.30 -13.91 4.82
CA GLY A 24 -18.59 -12.64 4.72
C GLY A 24 -18.47 -12.32 3.23
N GLN A 25 -18.86 -11.11 2.83
CA GLN A 25 -19.01 -10.76 1.42
C GLN A 25 -17.64 -10.79 0.74
N THR A 26 -17.25 -11.96 0.26
CA THR A 26 -16.05 -12.19 -0.54
C THR A 26 -16.20 -11.43 -1.85
N VAL A 27 -15.17 -10.70 -2.20
CA VAL A 27 -15.11 -9.91 -3.43
C VAL A 27 -14.43 -10.78 -4.48
N SER A 28 -15.03 -10.93 -5.66
CA SER A 28 -14.43 -11.70 -6.75
C SER A 28 -13.40 -10.85 -7.53
N GLN A 29 -12.55 -11.48 -8.33
CA GLN A 29 -11.70 -10.75 -9.27
C GLN A 29 -12.52 -9.93 -10.29
N ALA A 30 -13.74 -10.35 -10.62
CA ALA A 30 -14.62 -9.61 -11.52
C ALA A 30 -15.13 -8.33 -10.85
N ASP A 31 -15.56 -8.42 -9.59
CA ASP A 31 -15.96 -7.26 -8.78
C ASP A 31 -14.78 -6.32 -8.58
N ALA A 32 -13.58 -6.86 -8.31
CA ALA A 32 -12.36 -6.06 -8.18
C ALA A 32 -12.04 -5.28 -9.47
N ARG A 33 -12.21 -5.87 -10.65
CA ARG A 33 -12.03 -5.14 -11.93
C ARG A 33 -13.05 -3.99 -12.07
N MET A 34 -14.29 -4.22 -11.67
CA MET A 34 -15.35 -3.19 -11.70
C MET A 34 -15.04 -2.05 -10.71
N VAL A 35 -14.70 -2.40 -9.47
CA VAL A 35 -14.30 -1.46 -8.41
C VAL A 35 -13.10 -0.64 -8.84
N ALA A 36 -12.12 -1.26 -9.51
CA ALA A 36 -10.97 -0.55 -10.06
C ALA A 36 -11.37 0.50 -11.10
N GLN A 37 -12.27 0.15 -12.03
CA GLN A 37 -12.77 1.08 -13.04
C GLN A 37 -13.47 2.27 -12.37
N HIS A 38 -14.47 2.00 -11.53
CA HIS A 38 -15.23 3.06 -10.87
C HIS A 38 -14.35 3.91 -9.94
N PHE A 39 -13.34 3.32 -9.31
CA PHE A 39 -12.37 4.07 -8.52
C PHE A 39 -11.63 5.11 -9.36
N PHE A 40 -11.05 4.73 -10.51
CA PHE A 40 -10.33 5.70 -11.33
C PHE A 40 -11.26 6.70 -12.03
N ASP A 41 -12.47 6.30 -12.40
CA ASP A 41 -13.50 7.21 -12.94
C ASP A 41 -13.88 8.30 -11.92
N SER A 42 -13.94 7.95 -10.63
CA SER A 42 -14.25 8.88 -9.53
C SER A 42 -13.17 9.93 -9.29
N ARG A 43 -11.90 9.63 -9.62
CA ARG A 43 -10.75 10.45 -9.25
C ARG A 43 -10.46 11.51 -10.30
N LYS A 44 -10.62 12.78 -9.91
CA LYS A 44 -10.27 13.90 -10.80
C LYS A 44 -8.82 13.88 -11.25
N SER A 45 -7.90 13.55 -10.32
CA SER A 45 -6.45 13.46 -10.54
C SER A 45 -6.02 12.26 -11.39
N ALA A 46 -6.88 11.27 -11.62
CA ALA A 46 -6.50 10.12 -12.44
C ALA A 46 -6.26 10.56 -13.90
N PRO A 47 -5.18 10.08 -14.54
CA PRO A 47 -4.94 10.26 -15.97
C PRO A 47 -6.17 9.84 -16.81
N ASN A 48 -6.41 10.54 -17.92
CA ASN A 48 -7.58 10.29 -18.76
C ASN A 48 -7.60 8.87 -19.34
N GLU A 49 -6.44 8.25 -19.49
CA GLU A 49 -6.28 6.87 -19.95
C GLU A 49 -6.87 5.87 -18.95
N LEU A 50 -6.81 6.17 -17.65
CA LEU A 50 -7.38 5.33 -16.59
C LEU A 50 -8.89 5.52 -16.40
N LYS A 51 -9.49 6.52 -17.05
CA LYS A 51 -10.95 6.77 -17.10
C LYS A 51 -11.64 6.12 -18.30
N LYS A 52 -10.87 5.41 -19.12
CA LYS A 52 -11.36 4.54 -20.20
C LYS A 52 -11.43 3.10 -19.66
N PRO A 53 -12.07 2.15 -20.39
CA PRO A 53 -12.07 0.75 -20.00
C PRO A 53 -10.64 0.26 -19.70
N LEU A 54 -10.39 -0.08 -18.44
CA LEU A 54 -9.08 -0.49 -17.96
C LEU A 54 -8.64 -1.79 -18.62
N GLN A 55 -7.36 -1.83 -18.97
CA GLN A 55 -6.70 -3.05 -19.41
C GLN A 55 -5.75 -3.52 -18.32
N PHE A 56 -5.70 -4.84 -18.13
CA PHE A 56 -4.93 -5.44 -17.06
C PHE A 56 -3.83 -6.33 -17.65
N ALA A 57 -2.61 -6.15 -17.17
CA ALA A 57 -1.48 -7.04 -17.46
C ALA A 57 -1.59 -8.35 -16.68
N ALA A 58 -2.01 -8.28 -15.42
CA ALA A 58 -2.25 -9.43 -14.56
C ALA A 58 -3.30 -9.07 -13.49
N VAL A 59 -3.99 -10.10 -12.99
CA VAL A 59 -4.82 -10.01 -11.79
C VAL A 59 -4.50 -11.21 -10.92
N THR A 60 -3.92 -10.95 -9.75
CA THR A 60 -3.50 -11.98 -8.80
C THR A 60 -4.24 -11.80 -7.49
N THR A 61 -4.47 -12.90 -6.78
CA THR A 61 -5.08 -12.89 -5.45
C THR A 61 -4.04 -13.31 -4.43
N MET A 62 -3.90 -12.55 -3.35
CA MET A 62 -3.12 -12.95 -2.20
C MET A 62 -4.03 -13.71 -1.22
N PHE A 63 -3.55 -14.85 -0.74
CA PHE A 63 -4.24 -15.70 0.21
C PHE A 63 -3.44 -15.85 1.51
N SER A 64 -4.14 -15.86 2.64
CA SER A 64 -3.66 -16.51 3.85
C SER A 64 -4.32 -17.88 3.95
N GLU A 65 -3.53 -18.94 3.78
CA GLU A 65 -4.02 -20.31 3.60
C GLU A 65 -5.01 -20.41 2.43
N SER A 66 -6.30 -20.59 2.71
CA SER A 66 -7.38 -20.64 1.72
C SER A 66 -8.26 -19.37 1.71
N THR A 67 -7.96 -18.39 2.57
CA THR A 67 -8.74 -17.17 2.69
C THR A 67 -8.17 -16.09 1.76
N PRO A 68 -8.92 -15.62 0.75
CA PRO A 68 -8.47 -14.52 -0.10
C PRO A 68 -8.48 -13.22 0.72
N LEU A 69 -7.37 -12.46 0.68
CA LEU A 69 -7.28 -11.20 1.44
C LEU A 69 -7.42 -10.00 0.52
N TYR A 70 -6.74 -9.99 -0.63
CA TYR A 70 -6.83 -8.91 -1.61
C TYR A 70 -6.45 -9.37 -3.02
N HIS A 71 -6.90 -8.60 -4.00
CA HIS A 71 -6.56 -8.73 -5.41
C HIS A 71 -5.61 -7.61 -5.82
N THR A 72 -4.49 -7.96 -6.45
CA THR A 72 -3.59 -7.02 -7.09
C THR A 72 -3.86 -7.01 -8.59
N LEU A 73 -4.24 -5.85 -9.12
CA LEU A 73 -4.54 -5.64 -10.53
C LEU A 73 -3.44 -4.77 -11.14
N LEU A 74 -2.57 -5.38 -11.95
CA LEU A 74 -1.55 -4.66 -12.72
C LEU A 74 -2.18 -4.08 -13.98
N LEU A 75 -2.03 -2.77 -14.18
CA LEU A 75 -2.66 -2.03 -15.29
C LEU A 75 -1.76 -2.00 -16.53
N LYS A 76 -2.37 -1.86 -17.71
CA LYS A 76 -1.67 -1.50 -18.95
C LYS A 76 -1.92 -0.03 -19.30
N PRO A 77 -0.91 0.73 -19.78
CA PRO A 77 0.48 0.30 -19.96
C PRO A 77 1.31 0.28 -18.65
N LYS A 78 0.83 0.96 -17.61
CA LYS A 78 1.49 1.02 -16.31
C LYS A 78 0.51 1.36 -15.18
N GLY A 79 0.93 1.19 -13.94
CA GLY A 79 0.13 1.41 -12.75
C GLY A 79 -0.38 0.11 -12.13
N PHE A 80 -0.94 0.23 -10.92
CA PHE A 80 -1.61 -0.87 -10.25
C PHE A 80 -2.70 -0.37 -9.32
N ILE A 81 -3.59 -1.29 -8.92
CA ILE A 81 -4.52 -1.09 -7.82
C ILE A 81 -4.66 -2.40 -7.03
N VAL A 82 -4.72 -2.28 -5.71
CA VAL A 82 -4.92 -3.39 -4.78
C VAL A 82 -6.28 -3.22 -4.11
N ILE A 83 -7.13 -4.24 -4.26
CA ILE A 83 -8.52 -4.23 -3.80
C ILE A 83 -8.72 -5.32 -2.78
N ALA A 84 -9.33 -5.03 -1.64
CA ALA A 84 -9.63 -6.03 -0.64
C ALA A 84 -10.55 -7.14 -1.21
N ALA A 85 -10.30 -8.39 -0.84
CA ALA A 85 -11.10 -9.54 -1.26
C ALA A 85 -12.30 -9.78 -0.33
N THR A 86 -12.60 -8.81 0.55
CA THR A 86 -13.72 -8.83 1.48
C THR A 86 -14.26 -7.43 1.68
N GLN A 87 -15.58 -7.30 1.85
CA GLN A 87 -16.22 -6.01 2.13
C GLN A 87 -16.12 -5.55 3.60
N ASN A 88 -15.50 -6.35 4.49
CA ASN A 88 -15.33 -6.00 5.91
C ASN A 88 -14.35 -4.84 6.15
N VAL A 89 -13.47 -4.55 5.19
CA VAL A 89 -12.47 -3.46 5.25
C VAL A 89 -12.66 -2.50 4.08
N ILE A 90 -11.93 -1.38 4.05
CA ILE A 90 -11.99 -0.43 2.93
C ILE A 90 -11.69 -1.12 1.56
N PRO A 91 -12.34 -0.67 0.46
CA PRO A 91 -12.23 -1.35 -0.83
C PRO A 91 -10.86 -1.27 -1.49
N VAL A 92 -10.25 -0.09 -1.52
CA VAL A 92 -8.97 0.15 -2.20
C VAL A 92 -7.88 0.31 -1.17
N LEU A 93 -6.97 -0.67 -1.11
CA LEU A 93 -5.87 -0.71 -0.15
C LEU A 93 -4.66 0.10 -0.62
N ALA A 94 -4.38 0.07 -1.93
CA ALA A 94 -3.26 0.78 -2.54
C ALA A 94 -3.51 1.02 -4.02
N TYR A 95 -2.91 2.06 -4.60
CA TYR A 95 -2.88 2.25 -6.04
C TYR A 95 -1.69 3.12 -6.48
N SER A 96 -1.31 3.00 -7.75
CA SER A 96 -0.35 3.89 -8.40
C SER A 96 -0.77 4.16 -9.84
N TYR A 97 -0.67 5.42 -10.27
CA TYR A 97 -0.92 5.79 -11.68
C TYR A 97 0.25 5.44 -12.61
N GLN A 98 1.46 5.22 -12.08
CA GLN A 98 2.67 5.12 -12.88
C GLN A 98 3.56 3.93 -12.52
N GLY A 99 3.63 3.55 -11.25
CA GLY A 99 4.49 2.45 -10.80
C GLY A 99 3.88 1.10 -11.15
N ASN A 100 4.73 0.14 -11.52
CA ASN A 100 4.35 -1.27 -11.73
C ASN A 100 4.79 -2.16 -10.56
N HIS A 101 5.17 -1.55 -9.44
CA HIS A 101 5.74 -2.19 -8.27
C HIS A 101 4.66 -2.84 -7.39
N ALA A 102 3.85 -3.73 -7.96
CA ALA A 102 2.93 -4.59 -7.23
C ALA A 102 3.03 -6.01 -7.81
N GLY A 103 4.03 -6.75 -7.37
CA GLY A 103 4.42 -8.02 -7.98
C GLY A 103 5.73 -8.54 -7.42
N GLN A 104 6.67 -8.90 -8.30
CA GLN A 104 7.85 -9.71 -7.92
C GLN A 104 9.01 -8.92 -7.29
N GLU A 105 9.08 -7.61 -7.50
CA GLU A 105 10.12 -6.74 -6.89
C GLU A 105 9.47 -5.50 -6.27
N VAL A 106 8.88 -5.70 -5.09
CA VAL A 106 8.27 -4.65 -4.27
C VAL A 106 9.26 -4.16 -3.21
N PRO A 107 9.40 -2.84 -2.98
CA PRO A 107 10.22 -2.32 -1.90
C PRO A 107 9.82 -2.93 -0.55
N GLN A 108 10.78 -3.22 0.33
CA GLN A 108 10.52 -3.86 1.64
C GLN A 108 9.51 -3.07 2.49
N SER A 109 9.55 -1.74 2.43
CA SER A 109 8.58 -0.88 3.11
C SER A 109 7.15 -1.08 2.61
N PHE A 110 6.96 -1.25 1.29
CA PHE A 110 5.67 -1.57 0.71
C PHE A 110 5.21 -2.98 1.10
N GLN A 111 6.12 -3.96 1.11
CA GLN A 111 5.83 -5.32 1.59
C GLN A 111 5.36 -5.31 3.04
N PHE A 112 6.06 -4.59 3.92
CA PHE A 112 5.68 -4.44 5.32
C PHE A 112 4.27 -3.85 5.46
N TRP A 113 3.96 -2.79 4.72
CA TRP A 113 2.63 -2.18 4.74
C TRP A 113 1.53 -3.13 4.24
N MET A 114 1.79 -3.90 3.17
CA MET A 114 0.85 -4.91 2.69
C MET A 114 0.67 -6.09 3.65
N ASN A 115 1.71 -6.44 4.42
CA ASN A 115 1.59 -7.43 5.50
C ASN A 115 0.69 -6.92 6.63
N MET A 116 0.80 -5.63 7.01
CA MET A 116 -0.12 -5.03 7.99
C MET A 116 -1.58 -5.11 7.51
N TYR A 117 -1.87 -4.81 6.24
CA TYR A 117 -3.22 -5.02 5.70
C TYR A 117 -3.67 -6.48 5.76
N SER A 118 -2.78 -7.42 5.49
CA SER A 118 -3.07 -8.85 5.56
C SER A 118 -3.49 -9.25 6.98
N GLU A 119 -2.75 -8.79 7.99
CA GLU A 119 -3.06 -9.00 9.41
C GLU A 119 -4.40 -8.38 9.80
N MET A 120 -4.64 -7.12 9.41
CA MET A 120 -5.90 -6.41 9.68
C MET A 120 -7.12 -7.11 9.07
N ILE A 121 -6.99 -7.59 7.82
CA ILE A 121 -8.06 -8.32 7.13
C ILE A 121 -8.34 -9.64 7.84
N MET A 122 -7.28 -10.41 8.16
CA MET A 122 -7.42 -11.67 8.90
C MET A 122 -8.07 -11.47 10.26
N GLU A 123 -7.69 -10.42 10.98
CA GLU A 123 -8.29 -10.09 12.26
C GLU A 123 -9.78 -9.73 12.12
N ALA A 124 -10.14 -8.89 11.15
CA ALA A 124 -11.52 -8.52 10.88
C ALA A 124 -12.39 -9.74 10.54
N LEU A 125 -11.88 -10.65 9.70
CA LEU A 125 -12.56 -11.89 9.32
C LEU A 125 -12.70 -12.85 10.52
N LYS A 126 -11.62 -13.06 11.28
CA LYS A 126 -11.61 -13.94 12.46
C LYS A 126 -12.57 -13.47 13.54
N LYS A 127 -12.62 -12.17 13.79
CA LYS A 127 -13.51 -11.54 14.78
C LYS A 127 -14.92 -11.27 14.25
N GLN A 128 -15.18 -11.55 12.97
CA GLN A 128 -16.45 -11.25 12.30
C GLN A 128 -16.87 -9.78 12.47
N LEU A 129 -15.89 -8.87 12.42
CA LEU A 129 -16.15 -7.45 12.59
C LEU A 129 -16.98 -6.97 11.39
N PRO A 130 -18.20 -6.43 11.60
CA PRO A 130 -18.96 -5.88 10.49
C PRO A 130 -18.23 -4.64 9.95
N PRO A 131 -18.35 -4.34 8.64
CA PRO A 131 -17.88 -3.07 8.13
C PRO A 131 -18.63 -1.92 8.80
N THR A 132 -17.94 -0.80 9.00
CA THR A 132 -18.61 0.44 9.44
C THR A 132 -19.57 0.94 8.35
N SER A 133 -20.47 1.86 8.69
CA SER A 133 -21.33 2.52 7.70
C SER A 133 -20.52 3.21 6.60
N GLU A 134 -19.39 3.81 6.96
CA GLU A 134 -18.47 4.45 6.02
C GLU A 134 -17.83 3.45 5.05
N ILE A 135 -17.36 2.30 5.53
CA ILE A 135 -16.81 1.24 4.67
C ILE A 135 -17.89 0.68 3.75
N THR A 136 -19.09 0.43 4.29
CA THR A 136 -20.24 -0.07 3.52
C THR A 136 -20.60 0.89 2.39
N GLU A 137 -20.61 2.19 2.68
CA GLU A 137 -20.89 3.23 1.69
C GLU A 137 -19.79 3.29 0.61
N GLN A 138 -18.51 3.20 0.98
CA GLN A 138 -17.41 3.16 0.01
C GLN A 138 -17.54 1.96 -0.96
N TRP A 139 -17.88 0.78 -0.45
CA TRP A 139 -18.14 -0.39 -1.28
C TRP A 139 -19.35 -0.20 -2.19
N ASN A 140 -20.47 0.30 -1.66
CA ASN A 140 -21.67 0.54 -2.46
C ASN A 140 -21.41 1.52 -3.61
N GLN A 141 -20.68 2.62 -3.36
CA GLN A 141 -20.32 3.58 -4.39
C GLN A 141 -19.49 2.94 -5.51
N LEU A 142 -18.48 2.13 -5.15
CA LEU A 142 -17.58 1.53 -6.13
C LEU A 142 -18.14 0.28 -6.81
N LEU A 143 -19.07 -0.45 -6.19
CA LEU A 143 -19.75 -1.59 -6.82
C LEU A 143 -20.88 -1.12 -7.76
N THR A 144 -21.57 -0.02 -7.44
CA THR A 144 -22.67 0.50 -8.26
C THR A 144 -22.25 1.55 -9.28
N GLY A 145 -21.08 2.16 -9.11
CA GLY A 145 -20.62 3.30 -9.91
C GLY A 145 -21.31 4.63 -9.54
N ILE A 146 -22.13 4.67 -8.48
CA ILE A 146 -22.79 5.88 -7.99
C ILE A 146 -21.80 6.65 -7.10
N ILE A 147 -21.00 7.50 -7.73
CA ILE A 147 -19.97 8.28 -7.05
C ILE A 147 -20.55 9.65 -6.64
N TRP A 148 -20.78 9.83 -5.34
CA TRP A 148 -21.10 11.15 -4.79
C TRP A 148 -19.82 12.00 -4.85
N LYS A 149 -19.86 13.10 -5.62
CA LYS A 149 -18.71 14.00 -5.86
C LYS A 149 -17.92 14.24 -4.56
N GLU A 150 -16.63 13.90 -4.57
CA GLU A 150 -15.71 14.21 -3.47
C GLU A 150 -15.88 15.66 -3.02
N LYS A 151 -15.95 15.87 -1.70
CA LYS A 151 -15.68 17.18 -1.10
C LYS A 151 -14.38 17.68 -1.72
N HIS A 152 -14.37 18.94 -2.18
CA HIS A 152 -13.25 19.57 -2.86
C HIS A 152 -11.97 19.55 -2.00
N ILE A 153 -11.25 18.44 -2.00
CA ILE A 153 -9.86 18.39 -1.55
C ILE A 153 -9.07 18.84 -2.76
N ARG A 154 -8.46 20.02 -2.65
CA ARG A 154 -7.49 20.49 -3.63
C ARG A 154 -6.33 19.49 -3.58
N SER A 155 -6.33 18.52 -4.49
CA SER A 155 -5.19 17.64 -4.68
C SER A 155 -4.05 18.50 -5.21
N THR A 156 -3.11 18.86 -4.35
CA THR A 156 -1.75 19.16 -4.81
C THR A 156 -1.17 17.83 -5.28
N GLY A 157 -0.38 17.85 -6.36
CA GLY A 157 0.37 16.67 -6.78
C GLY A 157 1.34 16.20 -5.67
N PRO A 158 2.15 15.16 -5.93
CA PRO A 158 3.21 14.80 -5.00
C PRO A 158 4.07 16.05 -4.73
N LEU A 159 4.25 16.38 -3.45
CA LEU A 159 5.06 17.53 -3.05
C LEU A 159 6.55 17.25 -3.27
N LEU A 160 6.96 16.03 -2.94
CA LEU A 160 8.32 15.56 -3.19
C LEU A 160 8.53 15.37 -4.69
N THR A 161 9.61 15.94 -5.20
CA THR A 161 10.13 15.70 -6.55
C THR A 161 11.18 14.59 -6.56
N SER A 162 11.86 14.39 -5.43
CA SER A 162 12.83 13.32 -5.26
C SER A 162 12.19 11.94 -5.31
N THR A 163 12.95 11.00 -5.89
CA THR A 163 12.61 9.58 -5.99
C THR A 163 13.80 8.75 -5.52
N TRP A 164 14.35 9.13 -4.37
CA TRP A 164 15.60 8.57 -3.85
C TRP A 164 15.44 7.12 -3.39
N ASN A 165 16.55 6.40 -3.43
CA ASN A 165 16.65 5.00 -3.05
C ASN A 165 17.67 4.85 -1.91
N GLN A 166 17.90 3.62 -1.45
CA GLN A 166 18.81 3.30 -0.35
C GLN A 166 20.09 2.59 -0.80
N ASN A 167 20.25 2.36 -2.11
CA ASN A 167 21.27 1.51 -2.70
C ASN A 167 22.34 2.35 -3.43
N ARG A 168 22.98 1.77 -4.46
CA ARG A 168 24.01 2.37 -5.32
C ARG A 168 23.80 3.87 -5.53
N TYR A 169 24.88 4.63 -5.37
CA TYR A 169 24.98 6.10 -5.35
C TYR A 169 24.42 6.77 -4.08
N TYR A 170 23.28 6.33 -3.56
CA TYR A 170 22.68 6.88 -2.35
C TYR A 170 23.44 6.47 -1.08
N ASN A 171 23.92 5.22 -1.05
CA ASN A 171 24.68 4.66 0.07
C ASN A 171 26.19 4.87 -0.03
N TYR A 172 26.66 5.81 -0.87
CA TYR A 172 28.08 5.90 -1.23
C TYR A 172 29.01 6.11 -0.02
N LEU A 173 28.56 6.87 0.99
CA LEU A 173 29.32 7.13 2.22
C LEU A 173 29.02 6.12 3.34
N CYS A 174 28.13 5.16 3.10
CA CYS A 174 27.85 4.10 4.06
C CYS A 174 29.02 3.12 4.18
N PRO A 175 29.14 2.43 5.34
CA PRO A 175 30.13 1.39 5.57
C PRO A 175 30.17 0.31 4.48
N GLU A 176 31.34 -0.29 4.31
CA GLU A 176 31.50 -1.45 3.43
C GLU A 176 30.75 -2.65 3.99
N ASP A 177 30.00 -3.32 3.12
CA ASP A 177 29.25 -4.54 3.41
C ASP A 177 29.21 -5.41 2.13
N PRO A 178 29.92 -6.55 2.10
CA PRO A 178 29.93 -7.45 0.94
C PRO A 178 28.56 -8.01 0.55
N ALA A 179 27.60 -8.05 1.49
CA ALA A 179 26.23 -8.49 1.23
C ALA A 179 25.31 -7.34 0.79
N GLY A 180 25.77 -6.10 0.93
CA GLY A 180 25.05 -4.90 0.58
C GLY A 180 25.21 -4.48 -0.90
N PRO A 181 24.31 -3.62 -1.41
CA PRO A 181 24.41 -3.12 -2.77
C PRO A 181 25.71 -2.31 -2.95
N ASP A 182 26.43 -2.59 -4.04
CA ASP A 182 27.73 -1.96 -4.33
C ASP A 182 28.82 -2.20 -3.28
N GLY A 183 28.72 -3.29 -2.51
CA GLY A 183 29.68 -3.60 -1.46
C GLY A 183 29.57 -2.63 -0.28
N LYS A 184 28.40 -2.00 -0.10
CA LYS A 184 28.10 -1.07 1.00
C LYS A 184 26.75 -1.39 1.60
N CYS A 185 26.59 -1.15 2.90
CA CYS A 185 25.28 -1.32 3.52
C CYS A 185 24.27 -0.34 2.90
N TYR A 186 22.97 -0.62 3.02
CA TYR A 186 21.95 0.32 2.58
C TYR A 186 22.03 1.63 3.38
N ALA A 187 21.66 2.75 2.76
CA ALA A 187 21.50 4.02 3.47
C ALA A 187 20.39 3.95 4.54
N GLY A 188 19.39 3.10 4.33
CA GLY A 188 18.29 2.87 5.28
C GLY A 188 17.04 3.68 4.95
N CYS A 189 15.88 3.10 5.27
CA CYS A 189 14.58 3.64 4.86
C CYS A 189 14.22 4.92 5.63
N VAL A 190 14.63 5.01 6.89
CA VAL A 190 14.44 6.19 7.74
C VAL A 190 15.29 7.34 7.23
N ALA A 191 16.57 7.11 6.97
CA ALA A 191 17.49 8.09 6.39
C ALA A 191 16.98 8.61 5.04
N SER A 192 16.54 7.71 4.15
CA SER A 192 16.00 8.09 2.84
C SER A 192 14.68 8.87 2.92
N ALA A 193 13.82 8.57 3.89
CA ALA A 193 12.59 9.32 4.10
C ALA A 193 12.90 10.73 4.65
N MET A 194 13.79 10.82 5.63
CA MET A 194 14.22 12.09 6.22
C MET A 194 14.95 12.96 5.20
N GLY A 195 15.92 12.41 4.48
CA GLY A 195 16.69 13.12 3.45
C GLY A 195 15.80 13.70 2.35
N GLN A 196 14.80 12.95 1.86
CA GLN A 196 13.86 13.47 0.87
C GLN A 196 13.02 14.63 1.42
N LEU A 197 12.63 14.58 2.69
CA LEU A 197 11.90 15.68 3.35
C LEU A 197 12.79 16.92 3.52
N MET A 198 14.03 16.74 3.98
CA MET A 198 15.00 17.81 4.12
C MET A 198 15.32 18.47 2.78
N PHE A 199 15.49 17.68 1.72
CA PHE A 199 15.72 18.18 0.37
C PHE A 199 14.53 18.97 -0.18
N TYR A 200 13.29 18.54 0.09
CA TYR A 200 12.11 19.30 -0.27
C TYR A 200 12.08 20.69 0.38
N TYR A 201 12.38 20.77 1.69
CA TYR A 201 12.44 22.05 2.40
C TYR A 201 13.74 22.83 2.18
N ARG A 202 14.78 22.17 1.65
CA ARG A 202 16.15 22.69 1.52
C ARG A 202 16.67 23.27 2.83
N TRP A 203 16.49 22.52 3.91
CA TRP A 203 16.80 22.98 5.26
C TRP A 203 17.32 21.82 6.13
N PRO A 204 18.31 22.08 7.01
CA PRO A 204 18.98 23.36 7.26
C PRO A 204 20.08 23.69 6.25
N ILE A 205 20.57 24.93 6.20
CA ILE A 205 21.75 25.25 5.37
C ILE A 205 23.00 24.60 5.97
N THR A 206 23.18 24.73 7.28
CA THR A 206 24.24 24.07 8.06
C THR A 206 23.60 23.35 9.22
N GLY A 207 24.09 22.15 9.55
CA GLY A 207 23.58 21.38 10.68
C GLY A 207 24.01 21.95 12.04
N THR A 208 23.68 21.23 13.11
CA THR A 208 24.00 21.63 14.48
C THR A 208 24.55 20.45 15.27
N GLY A 209 25.68 20.66 15.93
CA GLY A 209 26.38 19.65 16.74
C GLY A 209 26.93 18.49 15.91
N SER A 210 27.26 17.41 16.60
CA SER A 210 27.74 16.17 16.00
C SER A 210 27.14 14.98 16.75
N TYR A 211 27.13 13.82 16.11
CA TYR A 211 26.69 12.57 16.72
C TYR A 211 27.64 11.43 16.37
N SER A 212 27.82 10.50 17.30
CA SER A 212 28.61 9.29 17.07
C SER A 212 28.08 8.14 17.89
N TYR A 213 28.16 6.93 17.33
CA TYR A 213 27.81 5.70 18.02
C TYR A 213 28.66 4.54 17.51
N VAL A 214 28.69 3.43 18.25
CA VAL A 214 29.41 2.22 17.86
C VAL A 214 28.41 1.21 17.33
N HIS A 215 28.50 0.89 16.04
CA HIS A 215 27.78 -0.20 15.42
C HIS A 215 28.50 -1.53 15.69
N PRO A 216 27.79 -2.62 16.07
CA PRO A 216 28.42 -3.91 16.36
C PRO A 216 29.25 -4.48 15.20
N GLU A 217 28.83 -4.21 13.96
CA GLU A 217 29.45 -4.78 12.75
C GLU A 217 30.36 -3.78 12.01
N TYR A 218 30.07 -2.48 12.10
CA TYR A 218 30.73 -1.44 11.28
C TYR A 218 31.66 -0.52 12.09
N GLY A 219 31.78 -0.77 13.40
CA GLY A 219 32.61 0.05 14.27
C GLY A 219 31.99 1.42 14.56
N THR A 220 32.85 2.42 14.79
CA THR A 220 32.37 3.77 15.13
C THR A 220 31.90 4.49 13.88
N LEU A 221 30.68 5.01 13.93
CA LEU A 221 30.07 5.84 12.89
C LEU A 221 29.79 7.22 13.47
N SER A 222 30.07 8.26 12.68
CA SER A 222 30.11 9.64 13.14
C SER A 222 29.61 10.58 12.06
N ALA A 223 28.86 11.61 12.45
CA ALA A 223 28.47 12.71 11.59
C ALA A 223 28.69 14.04 12.32
N ASP A 224 29.34 14.98 11.65
CA ASP A 224 29.60 16.33 12.15
C ASP A 224 28.68 17.31 11.41
N TYR A 225 27.54 17.62 12.02
CA TYR A 225 26.52 18.44 11.38
C TYR A 225 26.87 19.93 11.44
N GLU A 226 27.50 20.41 12.52
CA GLU A 226 27.85 21.83 12.70
C GLU A 226 28.88 22.33 11.68
N ASN A 227 29.75 21.44 11.20
CA ASN A 227 30.73 21.77 10.16
C ASN A 227 30.29 21.35 8.75
N THR A 228 29.03 20.91 8.57
CA THR A 228 28.48 20.50 7.27
C THR A 228 27.48 21.52 6.74
N THR A 229 27.78 22.13 5.60
CA THR A 229 26.84 22.93 4.82
C THR A 229 26.26 22.09 3.68
N TYR A 230 24.96 21.82 3.72
CA TYR A 230 24.29 20.98 2.74
C TYR A 230 24.12 21.70 1.40
N ALA A 231 24.74 21.15 0.35
CA ALA A 231 24.71 21.71 -1.00
C ALA A 231 23.39 21.37 -1.73
N TRP A 232 22.27 21.94 -1.27
CA TRP A 232 20.93 21.64 -1.78
C TRP A 232 20.79 21.74 -3.30
N ASP A 233 21.42 22.73 -3.94
CA ASP A 233 21.36 22.92 -5.40
C ASP A 233 22.18 21.88 -6.19
N ALA A 234 23.09 21.16 -5.53
CA ALA A 234 23.85 20.08 -6.14
C ALA A 234 23.13 18.73 -6.04
N MET A 235 22.04 18.63 -5.26
CA MET A 235 21.30 17.39 -5.08
C MET A 235 20.28 17.19 -6.22
N GLU A 236 20.33 16.03 -6.86
CA GLU A 236 19.42 15.66 -7.95
C GLU A 236 18.18 14.92 -7.43
N ASP A 237 17.04 15.08 -8.10
CA ASP A 237 15.79 14.37 -7.75
C ASP A 237 15.90 12.84 -7.88
N HIS A 238 16.80 12.34 -8.73
CA HIS A 238 17.08 10.92 -8.91
C HIS A 238 18.53 10.74 -9.33
N LEU A 239 19.19 9.70 -8.81
CA LEU A 239 20.59 9.42 -9.12
C LEU A 239 20.73 8.36 -10.21
N SER A 240 21.38 8.73 -11.30
CA SER A 240 21.90 7.82 -12.32
C SER A 240 23.44 7.72 -12.30
N ASN A 241 24.08 8.60 -11.55
CA ASN A 241 25.53 8.71 -11.36
C ASN A 241 25.81 9.06 -9.88
N PRO A 242 27.06 8.92 -9.41
CA PRO A 242 27.42 9.33 -8.05
C PRO A 242 27.12 10.81 -7.79
N ASN A 243 26.45 11.11 -6.68
CA ASN A 243 26.18 12.46 -6.20
C ASN A 243 26.48 12.52 -4.70
N LEU A 244 27.65 13.08 -4.36
CA LEU A 244 28.15 13.09 -2.98
C LEU A 244 27.26 13.93 -2.05
N ALA A 245 26.63 14.99 -2.56
CA ALA A 245 25.75 15.83 -1.73
C ALA A 245 24.54 15.03 -1.22
N VAL A 246 23.94 14.20 -2.07
CA VAL A 246 22.86 13.29 -1.66
C VAL A 246 23.38 12.22 -0.70
N ALA A 247 24.52 11.59 -1.00
CA ALA A 247 25.08 10.55 -0.15
C ALA A 247 25.47 11.07 1.26
N GLU A 248 26.00 12.29 1.36
CA GLU A 248 26.34 12.95 2.62
C GLU A 248 25.09 13.24 3.45
N LEU A 249 24.06 13.81 2.82
CA LEU A 249 22.79 14.03 3.50
C LEU A 249 22.20 12.72 4.01
N LEU A 250 22.20 11.66 3.20
CA LEU A 250 21.64 10.36 3.60
C LEU A 250 22.49 9.65 4.66
N TYR A 251 23.80 9.87 4.68
CA TYR A 251 24.66 9.34 5.75
C TYR A 251 24.43 10.08 7.08
N HIS A 252 24.07 11.37 7.03
CA HIS A 252 23.79 12.20 8.20
C HIS A 252 22.37 12.05 8.76
N ALA A 253 21.41 11.54 7.97
CA ALA A 253 19.98 11.51 8.30
C ALA A 253 19.56 10.29 9.13
#